data_AF-A0A1V6MS53-F1
#
_entry.id   AF-A0A1V6MS53-F1
#
_cell.length_a   1.000
_cell.length_b   1.000
_cell.length_c   1.000
_cell.angle_alpha   90.00
_cell.angle_beta   90.00
_cell.angle_gamma   90.00
#
_symmetry.space_group_name_H-M   'P 1'
#
loop_
_entity.id
_entity.type
_entity.pdbx_description
1 polymer ?
#
loop_
_entity_poly.entity_id
_entity_poly.type
_entity_poly.pdbx_seq_one_letter_code
_entity_poly.pdbx_strand_id
1 'polypeptide(L)'
;MSAPTNSYFRSDQQRRSDNDSARQLTLKLLVTVVVGGVVYVLTNVLLPKEEGPWQLVLSVLCGGTVLIVQFMASFVNQLSELKDVVEKRFADIGEATKLFNEVEKLRGDGVPRLAEHATKVVSMGPDILHEFAHEEINRLAAQMEDLTNLSAETPGENHDWLMTLTKCTRSSIDAISTSVVDDGFWSTEPASRYLTAQREAILERGVTVRRLFIVKEREERSALAPICEEQRQIGIQVRVVVLEQLPAHLRRGKMIDWIVFDGALTYEIHADQLSVNSSTTVNARADEVQPLIRRFNQLWDASAEPSPNGTPDTVPVLTPGSDPDGA
;
A
#
# COMPACT_ATOMS: atom_id res chain seq x y z
N MET A 1 6.40 -36.47 -2.08
CA MET A 1 5.51 -36.48 -3.26
C MET A 1 6.08 -35.46 -4.22
N SER A 2 6.82 -35.92 -5.23
CA SER A 2 7.61 -35.07 -6.13
C SER A 2 6.76 -34.64 -7.32
N ALA A 3 6.66 -33.33 -7.57
CA ALA A 3 5.98 -32.77 -8.74
C ALA A 3 6.79 -33.01 -10.01
N PRO A 4 6.17 -33.36 -11.15
CA PRO A 4 6.89 -33.60 -12.40
C PRO A 4 7.31 -32.28 -13.07
N THR A 5 8.54 -32.28 -13.55
CA THR A 5 9.26 -31.19 -14.22
C THR A 5 8.64 -30.84 -15.58
N ASN A 6 8.25 -29.58 -15.72
CA ASN A 6 7.61 -28.99 -16.92
C ASN A 6 8.63 -28.67 -18.03
N SER A 7 9.49 -29.63 -18.40
CA SER A 7 10.49 -29.47 -19.48
C SER A 7 10.03 -30.06 -20.82
N TYR A 8 9.06 -30.97 -20.81
CA TYR A 8 8.53 -31.61 -22.03
C TYR A 8 7.57 -30.73 -22.84
N PHE A 9 6.90 -29.76 -22.21
CA PHE A 9 5.91 -28.94 -22.91
C PHE A 9 6.54 -27.86 -23.82
N ARG A 10 7.75 -27.38 -23.45
CA ARG A 10 8.46 -26.33 -24.19
C ARG A 10 9.11 -26.86 -25.48
N SER A 11 9.52 -28.13 -25.51
CA SER A 11 10.12 -28.74 -26.71
C SER A 11 9.11 -28.97 -27.84
N ASP A 12 7.86 -29.31 -27.53
CA ASP A 12 6.84 -29.59 -28.55
C ASP A 12 6.29 -28.33 -29.19
N GLN A 13 6.20 -27.22 -28.44
CA GLN A 13 5.74 -25.93 -28.98
C GLN A 13 6.79 -25.33 -29.93
N GLN A 14 8.08 -25.47 -29.60
CA GLN A 14 9.18 -25.00 -30.43
C GLN A 14 9.33 -25.84 -31.71
N ARG A 15 9.15 -27.18 -31.62
CA ARG A 15 9.14 -28.07 -32.79
C ARG A 15 7.98 -27.80 -33.76
N ARG A 16 6.81 -27.38 -33.25
CA ARG A 16 5.65 -27.02 -34.09
C ARG A 16 5.88 -25.71 -34.85
N SER A 17 6.47 -24.70 -34.19
CA SER A 17 6.83 -23.41 -34.81
C SER A 17 7.83 -23.56 -35.96
N ASP A 18 8.87 -24.38 -35.77
CA ASP A 18 9.89 -24.61 -36.81
C ASP A 18 9.32 -25.37 -38.02
N ASN A 19 8.42 -26.33 -37.78
CA ASN A 19 7.76 -27.08 -38.85
C ASN A 19 6.78 -26.21 -39.67
N ASP A 20 6.05 -25.30 -39.03
CA ASP A 20 5.12 -24.40 -39.74
C ASP A 20 5.87 -23.35 -40.56
N SER A 21 7.01 -22.87 -40.06
CA SER A 21 7.91 -21.94 -40.78
C SER A 21 8.54 -22.61 -42.01
N ALA A 22 9.04 -23.85 -41.85
CA ALA A 22 9.58 -24.63 -42.95
C ALA A 22 8.51 -24.97 -44.01
N ARG A 23 7.27 -25.24 -43.57
CA ARG A 23 6.13 -25.53 -44.45
C ARG A 23 5.67 -24.28 -45.21
N GLN A 24 5.70 -23.10 -44.60
CA GLN A 24 5.42 -21.84 -45.30
C GLN A 24 6.51 -21.48 -46.31
N LEU A 25 7.78 -21.68 -45.97
CA LEU A 25 8.91 -21.44 -46.88
C LEU A 25 8.86 -22.36 -48.11
N THR A 26 8.59 -23.65 -47.88
CA THR A 26 8.42 -24.62 -48.97
C THR A 26 7.19 -24.31 -49.83
N LEU A 27 6.07 -23.86 -49.24
CA LEU A 27 4.90 -23.44 -50.00
C LEU A 27 5.18 -22.20 -50.86
N LYS A 28 5.88 -21.19 -50.31
CA LYS A 28 6.26 -19.97 -51.04
C LYS A 28 7.20 -20.27 -52.21
N LEU A 29 8.19 -21.16 -52.01
CA LEU A 29 9.09 -21.66 -53.06
C LEU A 29 8.35 -22.46 -54.13
N LEU A 30 7.39 -23.30 -53.72
CA LEU A 30 6.61 -24.12 -54.64
C LEU A 30 5.69 -23.25 -55.51
N VAL A 31 5.05 -22.23 -54.93
CA VAL A 31 4.21 -21.28 -55.67
C VAL A 31 5.03 -20.48 -56.68
N THR A 32 6.25 -20.06 -56.35
CA THR A 32 7.13 -19.35 -57.32
C THR A 32 7.57 -20.24 -58.47
N VAL A 33 7.93 -21.50 -58.18
CA VAL A 33 8.29 -22.49 -59.22
C VAL A 33 7.10 -22.80 -60.12
N VAL A 34 5.91 -22.97 -59.56
CA VAL A 34 4.68 -23.26 -60.33
C VAL A 34 4.29 -22.08 -61.21
N VAL A 35 4.29 -20.85 -60.69
CA VAL A 35 3.95 -19.65 -61.46
C VAL A 35 4.98 -19.40 -62.58
N GLY A 36 6.28 -19.53 -62.29
CA GLY A 36 7.33 -19.44 -63.30
C GLY A 36 7.20 -20.51 -64.39
N GLY A 37 6.88 -21.75 -64.01
CA GLY A 37 6.64 -22.85 -64.94
C GLY A 37 5.41 -22.64 -65.82
N VAL A 38 4.30 -22.16 -65.25
CA VAL A 38 3.07 -21.84 -66.00
C VAL A 38 3.33 -20.71 -67.00
N VAL A 39 4.04 -19.65 -66.61
CA VAL A 39 4.39 -18.55 -67.51
C VAL A 39 5.32 -19.05 -68.64
N TYR A 40 6.31 -19.89 -68.34
CA TYR A 40 7.19 -20.47 -69.36
C TYR A 40 6.42 -21.34 -70.37
N VAL A 41 5.53 -22.20 -69.89
CA VAL A 41 4.71 -23.06 -70.76
C VAL A 41 3.74 -22.24 -71.60
N LEU A 42 3.05 -21.24 -71.03
CA LEU A 42 2.20 -20.33 -71.80
C LEU A 42 3.01 -19.57 -72.85
N THR A 43 4.20 -19.09 -72.50
CA THR A 43 5.07 -18.35 -73.43
C THR A 43 5.53 -19.25 -74.58
N ASN A 44 5.83 -20.53 -74.30
CA ASN A 44 6.29 -21.49 -75.32
C ASN A 44 5.15 -22.05 -76.20
N VAL A 45 3.90 -22.05 -75.71
CA VAL A 45 2.73 -22.57 -76.44
C VAL A 45 2.02 -21.48 -77.25
N LEU A 46 2.01 -20.23 -76.78
CA LEU A 46 1.30 -19.12 -77.45
C LEU A 46 2.17 -18.32 -78.44
N LEU A 47 3.50 -18.38 -78.37
CA LEU A 47 4.37 -17.66 -79.31
C LEU A 47 4.88 -18.63 -80.40
N PRO A 48 4.62 -18.36 -81.69
CA PRO A 48 5.15 -19.16 -82.79
C PRO A 48 6.69 -19.16 -82.77
N LYS A 49 7.29 -20.29 -83.18
CA LYS A 49 8.73 -20.46 -83.40
C LYS A 49 9.26 -19.46 -84.44
N GLU A 50 9.57 -18.25 -84.02
CA GLU A 50 10.61 -17.44 -84.66
C GLU A 50 11.72 -17.19 -83.64
N GLU A 51 12.93 -17.54 -84.08
CA GLU A 51 14.11 -17.74 -83.26
C GLU A 51 14.61 -16.41 -82.65
N GLY A 52 14.58 -16.30 -81.32
CA GLY A 52 15.23 -15.20 -80.63
C GLY A 52 15.44 -15.45 -79.13
N PRO A 53 16.56 -14.98 -78.54
CA PRO A 53 16.86 -15.11 -77.11
C PRO A 53 15.91 -14.33 -76.17
N TRP A 54 14.93 -13.61 -76.72
CA TRP A 54 14.01 -12.73 -75.98
C TRP A 54 13.01 -13.44 -75.07
N GLN A 55 12.66 -14.70 -75.33
CA GLN A 55 11.75 -15.47 -74.45
C GLN A 55 12.37 -15.77 -73.07
N LEU A 56 13.68 -16.02 -73.02
CA LEU A 56 14.42 -16.20 -71.76
C LEU A 56 14.49 -14.90 -70.97
N VAL A 57 14.73 -13.77 -71.64
CA VAL A 57 14.77 -12.45 -70.99
C VAL A 57 13.40 -12.11 -70.38
N LEU A 58 12.31 -12.39 -71.08
CA LEU A 58 10.96 -12.09 -70.62
C LEU A 58 10.53 -12.95 -69.42
N SER A 59 10.89 -14.24 -69.40
CA SER A 59 10.57 -15.14 -68.28
C SER A 59 11.36 -14.78 -67.01
N VAL A 60 12.64 -14.42 -67.16
CA VAL A 60 13.47 -13.95 -66.05
C VAL A 60 12.95 -12.61 -65.50
N LEU A 61 12.54 -11.69 -66.36
CA LEU A 61 11.95 -10.41 -65.95
C LEU A 61 10.63 -10.60 -65.19
N CYS A 62 9.74 -11.45 -65.70
CA CYS A 62 8.48 -11.79 -65.03
C CYS A 62 8.73 -12.49 -63.68
N GLY A 63 9.64 -13.46 -63.63
CA GLY A 63 10.01 -14.16 -62.39
C GLY A 63 10.62 -13.21 -61.34
N GLY A 64 11.50 -12.30 -61.77
CA GLY A 64 12.10 -11.28 -60.90
C GLY A 64 11.06 -10.31 -60.33
N THR A 65 10.10 -9.88 -61.15
CA THR A 65 9.02 -8.98 -60.71
C THR A 65 8.13 -9.63 -59.65
N VAL A 66 7.75 -10.90 -59.86
CA VAL A 66 6.95 -11.67 -58.89
C VAL A 66 7.71 -11.84 -57.57
N LEU A 67 9.02 -12.14 -57.63
CA LEU A 67 9.85 -12.25 -56.43
C LEU A 67 9.94 -10.93 -55.65
N ILE A 68 10.10 -9.80 -56.34
CA ILE A 68 10.13 -8.47 -55.70
C ILE A 68 8.80 -8.16 -55.02
N VAL A 69 7.67 -8.45 -55.67
CA VAL A 69 6.33 -8.22 -55.09
C VAL A 69 6.11 -9.11 -53.86
N GLN A 70 6.51 -10.39 -53.91
CA GLN A 70 6.42 -11.29 -52.77
C GLN A 70 7.33 -10.86 -51.62
N PHE A 71 8.54 -10.41 -51.93
CA PHE A 71 9.48 -9.88 -50.94
C PHE A 71 8.91 -8.63 -50.26
N MET A 72 8.39 -7.67 -51.02
CA MET A 72 7.74 -6.47 -50.46
C MET A 72 6.56 -6.83 -49.56
N ALA A 73 5.68 -7.74 -50.00
CA ALA A 73 4.54 -8.16 -49.19
C ALA A 73 4.98 -8.86 -47.90
N SER A 74 5.99 -9.73 -47.97
CA SER A 74 6.53 -10.40 -46.78
C SER A 74 7.20 -9.42 -45.82
N PHE A 75 7.90 -8.42 -46.36
CA PHE A 75 8.57 -7.40 -45.56
C PHE A 75 7.58 -6.46 -44.86
N VAL A 76 6.52 -6.05 -45.54
CA VAL A 76 5.44 -5.24 -44.94
C VAL A 76 4.78 -5.99 -43.78
N ASN A 77 4.49 -7.28 -43.94
CA ASN A 77 3.91 -8.08 -42.87
C ASN A 77 4.86 -8.25 -41.67
N GLN A 78 6.15 -8.44 -41.92
CA GLN A 78 7.16 -8.49 -40.86
C GLN A 78 7.31 -7.14 -40.13
N LEU A 79 7.23 -6.03 -40.86
CA LEU A 79 7.27 -4.69 -40.27
C LEU A 79 6.03 -4.38 -39.43
N SER A 80 4.84 -4.84 -39.82
CA SER A 80 3.63 -4.68 -39.00
C SER A 80 3.73 -5.48 -37.70
N GLU A 81 4.20 -6.73 -37.75
CA GLU A 81 4.39 -7.55 -36.55
C GLU A 81 5.44 -6.94 -35.61
N LEU A 82 6.55 -6.43 -36.15
CA LEU A 82 7.56 -5.69 -35.39
C LEU A 82 6.98 -4.42 -34.77
N LYS A 83 6.18 -3.66 -35.52
CA LYS A 83 5.54 -2.44 -35.03
C LYS A 83 4.61 -2.76 -33.86
N ASP A 84 3.80 -3.80 -33.95
CA ASP A 84 2.86 -4.18 -32.88
C ASP A 84 3.59 -4.61 -31.60
N VAL A 85 4.69 -5.36 -31.72
CA VAL A 85 5.54 -5.72 -30.57
C VAL A 85 6.18 -4.49 -29.94
N VAL A 86 6.67 -3.58 -30.76
CA VAL A 86 7.33 -2.34 -30.32
C VAL A 86 6.34 -1.40 -29.65
N GLU A 87 5.14 -1.22 -30.22
CA GLU A 87 4.06 -0.39 -29.68
C GLU A 87 3.55 -0.93 -28.34
N LYS A 88 3.41 -2.26 -28.22
CA LYS A 88 3.09 -2.91 -26.93
C LYS A 88 4.16 -2.68 -25.87
N ARG A 89 5.44 -2.85 -26.22
CA ARG A 89 6.56 -2.60 -25.29
C ARG A 89 6.66 -1.13 -24.88
N PHE A 90 6.39 -0.20 -25.79
CA PHE A 90 6.38 1.23 -25.47
C PHE A 90 5.18 1.63 -24.60
N ALA A 91 4.02 0.99 -24.76
CA ALA A 91 2.89 1.17 -23.85
C ALA A 91 3.24 0.70 -22.43
N ASP A 92 3.83 -0.50 -22.30
CA ASP A 92 4.30 -1.03 -21.02
C ASP A 92 5.36 -0.12 -20.35
N ILE A 93 6.30 0.42 -21.14
CA ILE A 93 7.33 1.37 -20.67
C ILE A 93 6.72 2.72 -20.30
N GLY A 94 5.74 3.21 -21.06
CA GLY A 94 5.06 4.48 -20.80
C GLY A 94 4.27 4.44 -19.50
N GLU A 95 3.62 3.31 -19.21
CA GLU A 95 2.93 3.07 -17.94
C GLU A 95 3.91 2.96 -16.77
N ALA A 96 5.01 2.21 -16.93
CA ALA A 96 6.06 2.12 -15.93
C ALA A 96 6.73 3.48 -15.64
N THR A 97 6.93 4.31 -16.67
CA THR A 97 7.50 5.67 -16.54
C THR A 97 6.53 6.62 -15.83
N LYS A 98 5.23 6.51 -16.11
CA LYS A 98 4.19 7.29 -15.42
C LYS A 98 4.12 6.91 -13.94
N LEU A 99 4.13 5.61 -13.63
CA LEU A 99 4.20 5.13 -12.25
C LEU A 99 5.49 5.60 -11.57
N PHE A 100 6.64 5.58 -12.26
CA PHE A 100 7.90 6.07 -11.72
C PHE A 100 7.88 7.57 -11.39
N ASN A 101 7.28 8.41 -12.25
CA ASN A 101 7.12 9.84 -12.00
C ASN A 101 6.13 10.14 -10.86
N GLU A 102 5.08 9.32 -10.69
CA GLU A 102 4.18 9.42 -9.53
C GLU A 102 4.86 8.93 -8.24
N VAL A 103 5.72 7.91 -8.35
CA VAL A 103 6.57 7.41 -7.26
C VAL A 103 7.62 8.44 -6.83
N GLU A 104 8.15 9.26 -7.73
CA GLU A 104 9.06 10.37 -7.38
C GLU A 104 8.39 11.42 -6.48
N LYS A 105 7.05 11.49 -6.48
CA LYS A 105 6.30 12.33 -5.52
C LYS A 105 6.30 11.74 -4.10
N LEU A 106 6.51 10.43 -3.94
CA LEU A 106 6.81 9.83 -2.65
C LEU A 106 8.23 10.24 -2.29
N ARG A 107 8.40 10.96 -1.18
CA ARG A 107 9.73 11.44 -0.74
C ARG A 107 10.64 10.26 -0.40
N GLY A 108 11.40 9.73 -1.35
CA GLY A 108 12.48 8.77 -1.09
C GLY A 108 12.81 7.82 -2.25
N ASP A 109 13.92 7.10 -2.07
CA ASP A 109 14.41 6.04 -2.95
C ASP A 109 13.78 4.66 -2.66
N GLY A 110 12.68 4.63 -1.90
CA GLY A 110 12.12 3.41 -1.31
C GLY A 110 11.63 2.39 -2.34
N VAL A 111 10.89 2.82 -3.37
CA VAL A 111 10.37 1.93 -4.42
C VAL A 111 11.50 1.39 -5.32
N PRO A 112 12.44 2.23 -5.84
CA PRO A 112 13.61 1.71 -6.54
C PRO A 112 14.41 0.71 -5.71
N ARG A 113 14.65 0.99 -4.43
CA ARG A 113 15.36 0.07 -3.53
C ARG A 113 14.59 -1.23 -3.30
N LEU A 114 13.27 -1.16 -3.11
CA LEU A 114 12.44 -2.36 -2.97
C LEU A 114 12.53 -3.24 -4.22
N ALA A 115 12.41 -2.66 -5.42
CA ALA A 115 12.52 -3.40 -6.67
C ALA A 115 13.92 -4.03 -6.86
N GLU A 116 14.99 -3.28 -6.56
CA GLU A 116 16.36 -3.77 -6.64
C GLU A 116 16.60 -4.94 -5.66
N HIS A 117 16.14 -4.83 -4.42
CA HIS A 117 16.35 -5.88 -3.43
C HIS A 117 15.45 -7.08 -3.64
N ALA A 118 14.20 -6.90 -4.07
CA ALA A 118 13.30 -7.99 -4.43
C ALA A 118 13.88 -8.83 -5.58
N THR A 119 14.42 -8.18 -6.62
CA THR A 119 15.04 -8.90 -7.74
C THR A 119 16.31 -9.65 -7.32
N LYS A 120 17.11 -9.11 -6.40
CA LYS A 120 18.25 -9.84 -5.80
C LYS A 120 17.80 -11.06 -5.00
N VAL A 121 16.74 -10.93 -4.19
CA VAL A 121 16.19 -12.05 -3.42
C VAL A 121 15.69 -13.15 -4.36
N VAL A 122 15.00 -12.78 -5.45
CA VAL A 122 14.52 -13.70 -6.50
C VAL A 122 15.68 -14.36 -7.28
N SER A 123 16.84 -13.72 -7.36
CA SER A 123 17.98 -14.23 -8.14
C SER A 123 18.99 -15.06 -7.33
N MET A 124 19.00 -14.93 -5.99
CA MET A 124 20.06 -15.49 -5.14
C MET A 124 19.55 -16.32 -3.95
N GLY A 125 18.28 -16.20 -3.58
CA GLY A 125 17.69 -16.93 -2.46
C GLY A 125 17.28 -18.37 -2.79
N PRO A 126 17.01 -19.22 -1.78
CA PRO A 126 16.23 -20.44 -1.96
C PRO A 126 14.77 -20.11 -2.32
N ASP A 127 14.07 -21.06 -2.95
CA ASP A 127 12.70 -20.89 -3.47
C ASP A 127 11.71 -20.32 -2.43
N ILE A 128 11.79 -20.77 -1.18
CA ILE A 128 10.93 -20.26 -0.09
C ILE A 128 11.11 -18.75 0.16
N LEU A 129 12.31 -18.21 -0.03
CA LEU A 129 12.54 -16.76 0.11
C LEU A 129 11.96 -15.99 -1.08
N HIS A 130 11.84 -16.59 -2.26
CA HIS A 130 11.19 -15.98 -3.40
C HIS A 130 9.68 -15.86 -3.15
N GLU A 131 9.06 -16.95 -2.71
CA GLU A 131 7.64 -16.98 -2.34
C GLU A 131 7.36 -15.99 -1.21
N PHE A 132 8.18 -16.01 -0.14
CA PHE A 132 8.05 -15.06 0.96
C PHE A 132 8.17 -13.60 0.49
N ALA A 133 9.19 -13.26 -0.30
CA ALA A 133 9.34 -11.89 -0.81
C ALA A 133 8.16 -11.45 -1.68
N HIS A 134 7.56 -12.37 -2.45
CA HIS A 134 6.37 -12.09 -3.24
C HIS A 134 5.16 -11.79 -2.35
N GLU A 135 4.92 -12.59 -1.30
CA GLU A 135 3.86 -12.36 -0.33
C GLU A 135 4.04 -11.04 0.44
N GLU A 136 5.27 -10.67 0.80
CA GLU A 136 5.58 -9.39 1.43
C GLU A 136 5.26 -8.19 0.52
N ILE A 137 5.60 -8.27 -0.76
CA ILE A 137 5.28 -7.22 -1.75
C ILE A 137 3.77 -7.10 -1.93
N ASN A 138 3.07 -8.24 -2.05
CA ASN A 138 1.61 -8.26 -2.18
C ASN A 138 0.94 -7.67 -0.94
N ARG A 139 1.44 -7.99 0.27
CA ARG A 139 0.93 -7.41 1.51
C ARG A 139 1.14 -5.90 1.56
N LEU A 140 2.32 -5.41 1.18
CA LEU A 140 2.58 -3.96 1.11
C LEU A 140 1.67 -3.27 0.10
N ALA A 141 1.45 -3.87 -1.07
CA ALA A 141 0.55 -3.34 -2.09
C ALA A 141 -0.90 -3.26 -1.58
N ALA A 142 -1.41 -4.33 -0.98
CA ALA A 142 -2.74 -4.37 -0.38
C ALA A 142 -2.90 -3.32 0.72
N GLN A 143 -1.88 -3.18 1.59
CA GLN A 143 -1.89 -2.14 2.63
C GLN A 143 -1.92 -0.72 2.02
N MET A 144 -1.19 -0.47 0.93
CA MET A 144 -1.23 0.84 0.25
C MET A 144 -2.61 1.08 -0.39
N GLU A 145 -3.25 0.06 -0.95
CA GLU A 145 -4.61 0.12 -1.47
C GLU A 145 -5.62 0.48 -0.37
N ASP A 146 -5.52 -0.18 0.79
CA ASP A 146 -6.34 0.12 1.97
C ASP A 146 -6.17 1.58 2.42
N LEU A 147 -4.92 2.08 2.46
CA LEU A 147 -4.66 3.48 2.80
C LEU A 147 -5.24 4.48 1.79
N THR A 148 -5.51 4.09 0.54
CA THR A 148 -6.28 4.94 -0.39
C THR A 148 -7.72 5.15 0.06
N ASN A 149 -8.28 4.18 0.79
CA ASN A 149 -9.59 4.28 1.47
C ASN A 149 -9.51 4.95 2.85
N LEU A 150 -8.35 5.54 3.17
CA LEU A 150 -8.05 6.20 4.44
C LEU A 150 -8.18 5.28 5.65
N SER A 151 -8.06 3.95 5.48
CA SER A 151 -8.19 2.99 6.57
C SER A 151 -7.46 1.71 6.24
N ALA A 152 -6.72 1.13 7.18
CA ALA A 152 -6.14 -0.20 7.03
C ALA A 152 -6.31 -0.99 8.32
N GLU A 153 -6.54 -2.29 8.21
CA GLU A 153 -6.71 -3.20 9.36
C GLU A 153 -5.73 -4.36 9.24
N THR A 154 -5.21 -4.80 10.37
CA THR A 154 -4.35 -5.98 10.47
C THR A 154 -4.79 -6.85 11.64
N PRO A 155 -4.74 -8.19 11.52
CA PRO A 155 -4.95 -9.08 12.64
C PRO A 155 -3.92 -8.84 13.76
N GLY A 156 -4.37 -8.96 15.01
CA GLY A 156 -3.55 -8.79 16.21
C GLY A 156 -3.08 -7.36 16.48
N GLU A 157 -2.16 -7.23 17.43
CA GLU A 157 -1.47 -5.98 17.72
C GLU A 157 -0.37 -5.70 16.70
N ASN A 158 -0.30 -4.48 16.18
CA ASN A 158 0.75 -4.06 15.27
C ASN A 158 1.62 -2.94 15.86
N HIS A 159 2.62 -3.34 16.65
CA HIS A 159 3.58 -2.41 17.26
C HIS A 159 4.44 -1.68 16.23
N ASP A 160 4.67 -2.26 15.05
CA ASP A 160 5.46 -1.61 13.99
C ASP A 160 4.73 -0.40 13.39
N TRP A 161 3.42 -0.48 13.22
CA TRP A 161 2.59 0.66 12.84
C TRP A 161 2.61 1.72 13.94
N LEU A 162 2.44 1.33 15.21
CA LEU A 162 2.53 2.24 16.35
C LEU A 162 3.86 3.03 16.35
N MET A 163 4.98 2.33 16.11
CA MET A 163 6.31 2.97 16.05
C MET A 163 6.44 3.90 14.85
N THR A 164 6.01 3.44 13.68
CA THR A 164 6.14 4.19 12.42
C THR A 164 5.31 5.48 12.47
N LEU A 165 4.06 5.39 12.95
CA LEU A 165 3.18 6.56 13.11
C LEU A 165 3.77 7.58 14.10
N THR A 166 4.31 7.12 15.21
CA THR A 166 4.98 7.99 16.21
C THR A 166 6.16 8.76 15.59
N LYS A 167 6.93 8.12 14.71
CA LYS A 167 8.03 8.76 13.98
C LYS A 167 7.53 9.76 12.93
N CYS A 168 6.41 9.48 12.29
CA CYS A 168 5.81 10.36 11.27
C CYS A 168 5.09 11.59 11.85
N THR A 169 4.74 11.55 13.15
CA THR A 169 3.96 12.59 13.83
C THR A 169 4.72 13.92 13.90
N ARG A 170 4.00 15.02 13.69
CA ARG A 170 4.58 16.37 13.60
C ARG A 170 4.15 17.33 14.69
N SER A 171 2.97 17.16 15.25
CA SER A 171 2.31 18.16 16.09
C SER A 171 1.85 17.56 17.42
N SER A 172 1.09 16.47 17.40
CA SER A 172 0.46 15.94 18.62
C SER A 172 0.20 14.44 18.61
N ILE A 173 0.26 13.84 19.79
CA ILE A 173 -0.16 12.46 20.08
C ILE A 173 -1.11 12.50 21.27
N ASP A 174 -2.35 12.05 21.08
CA ASP A 174 -3.35 11.92 22.14
C ASP A 174 -3.72 10.44 22.32
N ALA A 175 -3.34 9.83 23.43
CA ALA A 175 -3.46 8.39 23.66
C ALA A 175 -4.39 8.06 24.83
N ILE A 176 -5.33 7.13 24.61
CA ILE A 176 -6.10 6.47 25.67
C ILE A 176 -5.55 5.06 25.88
N SER A 177 -5.28 4.77 27.15
CA SER A 177 -4.80 3.49 27.66
C SER A 177 -5.78 2.99 28.72
N THR A 178 -6.36 1.81 28.54
CA THR A 178 -7.30 1.22 29.51
C THR A 178 -6.61 0.12 30.31
N SER A 179 -6.87 0.08 31.63
CA SER A 179 -6.25 -0.91 32.53
C SER A 179 -6.57 -2.37 32.19
N VAL A 180 -7.62 -2.61 31.40
CA VAL A 180 -8.03 -3.96 30.96
C VAL A 180 -7.12 -4.48 29.84
N VAL A 181 -6.53 -3.59 29.04
CA VAL A 181 -5.73 -3.93 27.86
C VAL A 181 -4.23 -3.78 28.15
N ASP A 182 -3.85 -2.85 29.01
CA ASP A 182 -2.45 -2.49 29.27
C ASP A 182 -1.79 -3.23 30.46
N ASP A 183 -2.46 -4.20 31.09
CA ASP A 183 -1.87 -4.93 32.23
C ASP A 183 -0.61 -5.68 31.78
N GLY A 184 0.54 -5.28 32.34
CA GLY A 184 1.85 -5.79 31.96
C GLY A 184 2.47 -5.20 30.69
N PHE A 185 1.73 -4.53 29.79
CA PHE A 185 2.29 -3.95 28.55
C PHE A 185 3.45 -3.01 28.83
N TRP A 186 3.29 -2.12 29.82
CA TRP A 186 4.29 -1.10 30.18
C TRP A 186 5.62 -1.68 30.70
N SER A 187 5.67 -2.98 31.01
CA SER A 187 6.90 -3.69 31.39
C SER A 187 7.59 -4.42 30.22
N THR A 188 7.04 -4.31 29.01
CA THR A 188 7.52 -5.04 27.83
C THR A 188 8.50 -4.21 26.97
N GLU A 189 9.26 -4.91 26.12
CA GLU A 189 10.18 -4.28 25.17
C GLU A 189 9.47 -3.35 24.15
N PRO A 190 8.31 -3.71 23.56
CA PRO A 190 7.53 -2.79 22.72
C PRO A 190 7.16 -1.46 23.41
N ALA A 191 6.78 -1.50 24.70
CA ALA A 191 6.46 -0.29 25.45
C ALA A 191 7.69 0.61 25.63
N SER A 192 8.84 0.03 25.95
CA SER A 192 10.12 0.75 26.05
C SER A 192 10.49 1.46 24.73
N ARG A 193 10.36 0.75 23.60
CA ARG A 193 10.58 1.32 22.26
C ARG A 193 9.58 2.44 21.96
N TYR A 194 8.33 2.29 22.37
CA TYR A 194 7.30 3.32 22.17
C TYR A 194 7.62 4.59 22.95
N LEU A 195 7.93 4.47 24.24
CA LEU A 195 8.30 5.60 25.10
C LEU A 195 9.54 6.31 24.58
N THR A 196 10.52 5.56 24.08
CA THR A 196 11.71 6.12 23.42
C THR A 196 11.32 6.95 22.18
N ALA A 197 10.48 6.40 21.29
CA ALA A 197 10.03 7.11 20.09
C ALA A 197 9.20 8.38 20.43
N GLN A 198 8.37 8.34 21.49
CA GLN A 198 7.65 9.51 21.97
C GLN A 198 8.60 10.57 22.54
N ARG A 199 9.60 10.16 23.33
CA ARG A 199 10.62 11.06 23.86
C ARG A 199 11.40 11.75 22.74
N GLU A 200 11.82 11.00 21.73
CA GLU A 200 12.47 11.56 20.52
C GLU A 200 11.56 12.56 19.81
N ALA A 201 10.27 12.24 19.64
CA ALA A 201 9.30 13.15 19.03
C ALA A 201 9.14 14.46 19.82
N ILE A 202 9.10 14.37 21.15
CA ILE A 202 9.03 15.55 22.03
C ILE A 202 10.30 16.39 21.89
N LEU A 203 11.48 15.77 22.03
CA LEU A 203 12.76 16.49 22.10
C LEU A 203 13.20 17.07 20.75
N GLU A 204 13.04 16.32 19.67
CA GLU A 204 13.56 16.71 18.35
C GLU A 204 12.56 17.52 17.53
N ARG A 205 11.26 17.25 17.70
CA ARG A 205 10.19 17.81 16.87
C ARG A 205 9.22 18.69 17.64
N GLY A 206 9.31 18.75 18.97
CA GLY A 206 8.39 19.52 19.80
C GLY A 206 6.95 18.97 19.80
N VAL A 207 6.79 17.67 19.51
CA VAL A 207 5.46 17.02 19.49
C VAL A 207 4.87 17.04 20.89
N THR A 208 3.61 17.48 21.02
CA THR A 208 2.88 17.42 22.29
C THR A 208 2.28 16.04 22.49
N VAL A 209 2.63 15.36 23.58
CA VAL A 209 2.08 14.03 23.90
C VAL A 209 1.21 14.12 25.15
N ARG A 210 -0.06 13.72 25.00
CA ARG A 210 -1.03 13.60 26.09
C ARG A 210 -1.46 12.14 26.22
N ARG A 211 -1.36 11.58 27.41
CA ARG A 211 -1.83 10.22 27.72
C ARG A 211 -2.86 10.24 28.83
N LEU A 212 -3.99 9.62 28.55
CA LEU A 212 -5.07 9.42 29.49
C LEU A 212 -5.17 7.94 29.83
N PHE A 213 -4.90 7.61 31.08
CA PHE A 213 -5.21 6.28 31.62
C PHE A 213 -6.65 6.24 32.10
N ILE A 214 -7.39 5.22 31.71
CA ILE A 214 -8.74 4.97 32.21
C ILE A 214 -8.74 3.68 33.02
N VAL A 215 -9.07 3.82 34.30
CA VAL A 215 -9.19 2.72 35.26
C VAL A 215 -10.63 2.55 35.70
N LYS A 216 -10.99 1.32 36.08
CA LYS A 216 -12.33 1.04 36.61
C LYS A 216 -12.45 1.58 38.03
N GLU A 217 -11.54 1.16 38.88
CA GLU A 217 -11.57 1.37 40.33
C GLU A 217 -10.41 2.29 40.80
N ARG A 218 -10.49 2.79 42.03
CA ARG A 218 -9.49 3.74 42.57
C ARG A 218 -8.17 3.04 42.89
N GLU A 219 -8.22 1.77 43.23
CA GLU A 219 -7.10 0.92 43.60
C GLU A 219 -6.14 0.78 42.39
N GLU A 220 -6.69 0.60 41.19
CA GLU A 220 -5.96 0.56 39.92
C GLU A 220 -5.19 1.86 39.65
N ARG A 221 -5.76 3.02 40.01
CA ARG A 221 -5.07 4.33 39.87
C ARG A 221 -3.77 4.36 40.66
N SER A 222 -3.74 3.77 41.85
CA SER A 222 -2.53 3.72 42.69
C SER A 222 -1.45 2.84 42.07
N ALA A 223 -1.83 1.72 41.44
CA ALA A 223 -0.90 0.82 40.75
C ALA A 223 -0.25 1.48 39.52
N LEU A 224 -0.93 2.42 38.87
CA LEU A 224 -0.41 3.19 37.73
C LEU A 224 0.52 4.34 38.12
N ALA A 225 0.62 4.70 39.41
CA ALA A 225 1.46 5.80 39.86
C ALA A 225 2.92 5.77 39.36
N PRO A 226 3.66 4.63 39.46
CA PRO A 226 5.03 4.57 38.93
C PRO A 226 5.09 4.76 37.41
N ILE A 227 4.17 4.15 36.66
CA ILE A 227 4.10 4.27 35.19
C ILE A 227 3.82 5.72 34.79
N CYS A 228 2.86 6.37 35.48
CA CYS A 228 2.53 7.76 35.22
C CYS A 228 3.73 8.69 35.48
N GLU A 229 4.49 8.42 36.54
CA GLU A 229 5.65 9.23 36.90
C GLU A 229 6.79 9.08 35.89
N GLU A 230 7.11 7.85 35.49
CA GLU A 230 8.09 7.57 34.43
C GLU A 230 7.75 8.32 33.13
N GLN A 231 6.48 8.26 32.72
CA GLN A 231 6.03 8.93 31.51
C GLN A 231 6.05 10.46 31.62
N ARG A 232 5.75 11.03 32.79
CA ARG A 232 5.90 12.48 33.01
C ARG A 232 7.35 12.92 32.93
N GLN A 233 8.30 12.12 33.42
CA GLN A 233 9.73 12.45 33.40
C GLN A 233 10.29 12.57 31.97
N ILE A 234 9.71 11.88 31.00
CA ILE A 234 10.09 12.01 29.58
C ILE A 234 9.31 13.10 28.83
N GLY A 235 8.47 13.88 29.53
CA GLY A 235 7.74 15.02 28.99
C GLY A 235 6.31 14.73 28.53
N ILE A 236 5.77 13.53 28.79
CA ILE A 236 4.37 13.22 28.46
C ILE A 236 3.45 13.86 29.50
N GLN A 237 2.38 14.50 29.03
CA GLN A 237 1.31 14.95 29.90
C GLN A 237 0.43 13.76 30.25
N VAL A 238 0.45 13.32 31.51
CA VAL A 238 -0.28 12.13 31.95
C VAL A 238 -1.41 12.49 32.91
N ARG A 239 -2.62 12.04 32.60
CA ARG A 239 -3.81 12.11 33.47
C ARG A 239 -4.43 10.73 33.66
N VAL A 240 -5.13 10.54 34.78
CA VAL A 240 -5.83 9.29 35.11
C VAL A 240 -7.29 9.59 35.40
N VAL A 241 -8.18 8.82 34.77
CA VAL A 241 -9.63 8.87 34.95
C VAL A 241 -10.09 7.60 35.62
N VAL A 242 -10.86 7.75 36.70
CA VAL A 242 -11.57 6.64 37.34
C VAL A 242 -13.01 6.63 36.83
N LEU A 243 -13.42 5.58 36.12
CA LEU A 243 -14.73 5.51 35.47
C LEU A 243 -15.90 5.73 36.43
N GLU A 244 -15.81 5.20 37.65
CA GLU A 244 -16.84 5.37 38.68
C GLU A 244 -17.04 6.81 39.12
N GLN A 245 -16.03 7.67 38.95
CA GLN A 245 -16.07 9.08 39.35
C GLN A 245 -16.57 9.99 38.23
N LEU A 246 -16.62 9.50 36.99
CA LEU A 246 -17.14 10.27 35.88
C LEU A 246 -18.66 10.47 35.99
N PRO A 247 -19.20 11.59 35.49
CA PRO A 247 -20.64 11.74 35.24
C PRO A 247 -21.18 10.62 34.34
N ALA A 248 -22.43 10.20 34.56
CA ALA A 248 -23.05 9.09 33.83
C ALA A 248 -23.01 9.24 32.29
N HIS A 249 -23.11 10.48 31.78
CA HIS A 249 -23.02 10.73 30.34
C HIS A 249 -21.61 10.49 29.78
N LEU A 250 -20.56 10.69 30.58
CA LEU A 250 -19.17 10.40 30.20
C LEU A 250 -18.78 8.94 30.43
N ARG A 251 -19.54 8.16 31.21
CA ARG A 251 -19.30 6.71 31.34
C ARG A 251 -19.73 5.92 30.09
N ARG A 252 -20.60 6.50 29.27
CA ARG A 252 -21.09 5.87 28.03
C ARG A 252 -20.11 6.15 26.88
N GLY A 253 -19.65 5.11 26.19
CA GLY A 253 -18.78 5.24 25.01
C GLY A 253 -17.91 4.01 24.77
N LYS A 254 -17.15 4.03 23.66
CA LYS A 254 -16.10 3.03 23.39
C LYS A 254 -15.06 3.08 24.50
N MET A 255 -14.76 1.90 25.06
CA MET A 255 -13.74 1.66 26.08
C MET A 255 -12.66 0.78 25.46
N ILE A 256 -12.04 1.30 24.40
CA ILE A 256 -10.95 0.65 23.70
C ILE A 256 -9.70 1.51 23.82
N ASP A 257 -8.56 0.93 23.53
CA ASP A 257 -7.31 1.68 23.44
C ASP A 257 -7.21 2.31 22.05
N TRP A 258 -6.99 3.62 22.03
CA TRP A 258 -6.77 4.32 20.78
C TRP A 258 -5.81 5.48 20.95
N ILE A 259 -5.14 5.82 19.86
CA ILE A 259 -4.20 6.92 19.78
C ILE A 259 -4.58 7.77 18.58
N VAL A 260 -4.63 9.09 18.76
CA VAL A 260 -4.79 10.05 17.68
C VAL A 260 -3.47 10.74 17.42
N PHE A 261 -3.00 10.66 16.18
CA PHE A 261 -1.82 11.34 15.67
C PHE A 261 -2.22 12.57 14.87
N ASP A 262 -1.66 13.72 15.21
CA ASP A 262 -1.84 15.03 14.55
C ASP A 262 -3.31 15.45 14.34
N GLY A 263 -4.23 14.91 15.13
CA GLY A 263 -5.67 15.14 14.96
C GLY A 263 -6.23 14.63 13.63
N ALA A 264 -5.49 13.76 12.92
CA ALA A 264 -5.79 13.37 11.55
C ALA A 264 -5.88 11.85 11.35
N LEU A 265 -5.19 11.05 12.17
CA LEU A 265 -5.14 9.60 12.03
C LEU A 265 -5.30 8.93 13.40
N THR A 266 -6.13 7.90 13.47
CA THR A 266 -6.27 7.03 14.65
C THR A 266 -5.49 5.73 14.46
N TYR A 267 -4.98 5.21 15.57
CA TYR A 267 -4.53 3.84 15.74
C TYR A 267 -5.42 3.23 16.83
N GLU A 268 -6.19 2.20 16.50
CA GLU A 268 -7.19 1.59 17.38
C GLU A 268 -6.84 0.12 17.59
N ILE A 269 -6.84 -0.32 18.86
CA ILE A 269 -6.68 -1.72 19.22
C ILE A 269 -8.08 -2.27 19.56
N HIS A 270 -8.49 -3.31 18.85
CA HIS A 270 -9.76 -3.99 19.09
C HIS A 270 -9.51 -5.30 19.83
N ALA A 271 -10.08 -5.43 21.03
CA ALA A 271 -10.07 -6.68 21.78
C ALA A 271 -11.32 -7.52 21.49
N ASP A 272 -11.16 -8.85 21.55
CA ASP A 272 -12.27 -9.79 21.46
C ASP A 272 -13.08 -9.85 22.76
N GLN A 273 -14.08 -10.74 22.82
CA GLN A 273 -14.94 -10.91 24.01
C GLN A 273 -14.17 -11.39 25.25
N LEU A 274 -12.96 -11.95 25.08
CA LEU A 274 -12.08 -12.39 26.15
C LEU A 274 -11.03 -11.32 26.51
N SER A 275 -11.16 -10.11 25.96
CA SER A 275 -10.20 -9.01 26.13
C SER A 275 -8.81 -9.32 25.57
N VAL A 276 -8.73 -10.22 24.58
CA VAL A 276 -7.49 -10.49 23.83
C VAL A 276 -7.48 -9.63 22.58
N ASN A 277 -6.37 -8.96 22.32
CA ASN A 277 -6.24 -8.07 21.17
C ASN A 277 -6.37 -8.87 19.86
N SER A 278 -7.40 -8.53 19.09
CA SER A 278 -7.88 -9.26 17.92
C SER A 278 -7.48 -8.61 16.60
N SER A 279 -7.49 -7.27 16.54
CA SER A 279 -7.03 -6.52 15.39
C SER A 279 -6.56 -5.12 15.76
N THR A 280 -5.77 -4.54 14.86
CA THR A 280 -5.32 -3.15 14.90
C THR A 280 -5.81 -2.45 13.65
N THR A 281 -6.44 -1.30 13.83
CA THR A 281 -6.93 -0.47 12.73
C THR A 281 -6.23 0.88 12.74
N VAL A 282 -5.83 1.35 11.56
CA VAL A 282 -5.49 2.75 11.34
C VAL A 282 -6.58 3.41 10.51
N ASN A 283 -7.01 4.61 10.89
CA ASN A 283 -8.10 5.31 10.19
C ASN A 283 -7.83 6.82 10.11
N ALA A 284 -8.00 7.41 8.93
CA ALA A 284 -7.88 8.83 8.68
C ALA A 284 -9.18 9.48 8.15
N ARG A 285 -10.30 8.74 8.16
CA ARG A 285 -11.61 9.29 7.79
C ARG A 285 -12.12 10.23 8.87
N ALA A 286 -12.45 11.46 8.48
CA ALA A 286 -12.79 12.52 9.44
C ALA A 286 -14.03 12.20 10.29
N ASP A 287 -15.01 11.50 9.73
CA ASP A 287 -16.22 11.06 10.42
C ASP A 287 -15.95 10.03 11.53
N GLU A 288 -14.89 9.23 11.41
CA GLU A 288 -14.44 8.27 12.43
C GLU A 288 -13.48 8.92 13.45
N VAL A 289 -12.53 9.76 12.97
CA VAL A 289 -11.50 10.39 13.81
C VAL A 289 -12.07 11.48 14.72
N GLN A 290 -12.95 12.34 14.20
CA GLN A 290 -13.46 13.50 14.94
C GLN A 290 -14.26 13.14 16.21
N PRO A 291 -15.12 12.11 16.22
CA PRO A 291 -15.72 11.61 17.46
C PRO A 291 -14.70 11.20 18.52
N LEU A 292 -13.60 10.55 18.14
CA LEU A 292 -12.55 10.10 19.06
C LEU A 292 -11.76 11.28 19.64
N ILE A 293 -11.47 12.31 18.84
CA ILE A 293 -10.85 13.55 19.32
C ILE A 293 -11.75 14.25 20.34
N ARG A 294 -13.04 14.42 20.02
CA ARG A 294 -14.01 15.04 20.95
C ARG A 294 -14.10 14.26 22.24
N ARG A 295 -14.13 12.94 22.13
CA ARG A 295 -14.19 12.04 23.29
C ARG A 295 -12.95 12.14 24.16
N PHE A 296 -11.77 12.15 23.56
CA PHE A 296 -10.52 12.34 24.27
C PHE A 296 -10.54 13.65 25.07
N ASN A 297 -10.87 14.77 24.42
CA ASN A 297 -10.88 16.08 25.08
C ASN A 297 -11.89 16.14 26.24
N GLN A 298 -13.10 15.58 26.06
CA GLN A 298 -14.10 15.50 27.14
C GLN A 298 -13.58 14.76 28.38
N LEU A 299 -12.89 13.62 28.17
CA LEU A 299 -12.33 12.84 29.27
C LEU A 299 -11.08 13.51 29.86
N TRP A 300 -10.26 14.12 29.02
CA TRP A 300 -9.09 14.89 29.43
C TRP A 300 -9.48 16.04 30.34
N ASP A 301 -10.49 16.83 29.97
CA ASP A 301 -10.97 17.96 30.75
C ASP A 301 -11.61 17.51 32.08
N ALA A 302 -12.39 16.42 32.06
CA ALA A 302 -12.97 15.84 33.27
C ALA A 302 -11.92 15.29 34.27
N SER A 303 -10.70 15.03 33.80
CA SER A 303 -9.58 14.54 34.63
C SER A 303 -8.70 15.65 35.21
N ALA A 304 -9.00 16.92 34.93
CA ALA A 304 -8.32 18.04 35.56
C ALA A 304 -8.61 18.01 37.08
N GLU A 305 -7.56 17.89 37.91
CA GLU A 305 -7.73 18.11 39.34
C GLU A 305 -8.16 19.57 39.57
N PRO A 306 -9.13 19.84 40.46
CA PRO A 306 -9.50 21.21 40.80
C PRO A 306 -8.26 21.91 41.34
N SER A 307 -7.91 23.04 40.72
CA SER A 307 -6.73 23.81 41.12
C SER A 307 -6.79 24.12 42.62
N PRO A 308 -5.71 23.87 43.40
CA PRO A 308 -5.69 24.16 44.83
C PRO A 308 -5.83 25.66 45.18
N ASN A 309 -5.86 26.55 44.17
CA ASN A 309 -6.08 27.98 44.31
C ASN A 309 -7.41 28.48 43.71
N GLY A 310 -8.35 27.59 43.41
CA GLY A 310 -9.72 27.98 43.04
C GLY A 310 -10.46 28.51 44.27
N THR A 311 -10.41 29.82 44.49
CA THR A 311 -11.38 30.52 45.31
C THR A 311 -12.78 30.12 44.83
N PRO A 312 -13.71 29.69 45.70
CA PRO A 312 -15.05 29.38 45.27
C PRO A 312 -15.67 30.67 44.72
N ASP A 313 -15.90 30.70 43.41
CA ASP A 313 -16.67 31.75 42.77
C ASP A 313 -17.99 31.88 43.55
N THR A 314 -18.15 33.07 44.10
CA THR A 314 -19.34 33.47 44.83
C THR A 314 -20.49 33.39 43.85
N VAL A 315 -21.42 32.47 44.11
CA VAL A 315 -22.75 32.50 43.51
C VAL A 315 -23.30 33.92 43.70
N PRO A 316 -23.65 34.67 42.64
CA PRO A 316 -24.33 35.92 42.81
C PRO A 316 -25.70 35.61 43.43
N VAL A 317 -25.84 35.93 44.71
CA VAL A 317 -27.15 36.00 45.35
C VAL A 317 -27.93 37.07 44.59
N LEU A 318 -28.92 36.63 43.81
CA LEU A 318 -30.02 37.44 43.33
C LEU A 318 -30.67 38.10 44.56
N THR A 319 -30.33 39.36 44.79
CA THR A 319 -31.07 40.23 45.70
C THR A 319 -32.44 40.48 45.06
N PRO A 320 -33.56 40.20 45.74
CA PRO A 320 -34.86 40.61 45.25
C PRO A 320 -34.94 42.13 45.33
N GLY A 321 -35.30 42.76 44.22
CA GLY A 321 -35.50 44.20 44.13
C GLY A 321 -36.55 44.67 45.14
N SER A 322 -36.16 45.66 45.95
CA SER A 322 -37.09 46.50 46.67
C SER A 322 -37.67 47.52 45.69
N ASP A 323 -38.97 47.37 45.40
CA ASP A 323 -39.82 48.41 44.82
C ASP A 323 -39.74 49.69 45.66
N PRO A 324 -39.71 50.89 45.04
CA PRO A 324 -39.98 52.13 45.74
C PRO A 324 -41.45 52.52 45.52
N ASP A 325 -42.27 52.42 46.56
CA ASP A 325 -43.57 53.09 46.61
C ASP A 325 -43.76 53.79 47.96
N GLY A 326 -43.91 55.12 47.88
CA GLY A 326 -44.85 55.89 48.71
C GLY A 326 -44.47 56.25 50.15
N ALA A 327 -43.91 57.45 50.33
CA ALA A 327 -44.46 58.52 51.19
C ALA A 327 -43.64 59.82 51.05
#